data_AF-A0A7L5ABS3-F1
#
_entry.id   AF-A0A7L5ABS3-F1
#
_cell.length_a   1.000
_cell.length_b   1.000
_cell.length_c   1.000
_cell.angle_alpha   90.00
_cell.angle_beta   90.00
_cell.angle_gamma   90.00
#
_symmetry.space_group_name_H-M   'P 1'
#
loop_
_entity.id
_entity.type
_entity.pdbx_description
1 polymer ?
#
loop_
_entity_poly.entity_id
_entity_poly.type
_entity_poly.pdbx_seq_one_letter_code
_entity_poly.pdbx_strand_id
1 'polypeptide(L)'
;MRFRVVLVFALLASSLPVSAAVKPEDAIDHPALLAQLEDEARTARPREQCYLYTQIVHIMTEIAGRRLAEGETEEAAAVLKQVQHYAELIHLALARDTRRLRETEMLMQTTTHRLGQCLHLASSDDRPALQATLAQLDRVNEELLTQVFQH
;
A
#
# COMPACT_ATOMS: atom_id res chain seq x y z
N MET A 1 -77.78 17.52 13.57
CA MET A 1 -76.30 17.57 13.66
C MET A 1 -75.76 16.20 13.24
N ARG A 2 -74.84 16.17 12.28
CA ARG A 2 -74.51 14.99 11.47
C ARG A 2 -73.38 14.20 12.12
N PHE A 3 -73.64 12.93 12.45
CA PHE A 3 -72.66 11.92 12.83
C PHE A 3 -71.91 11.42 11.59
N ARG A 4 -70.58 11.56 11.57
CA ARG A 4 -69.66 10.70 10.81
C ARG A 4 -68.27 10.76 11.45
N VAL A 5 -67.86 9.70 12.13
CA VAL A 5 -66.44 9.44 12.40
C VAL A 5 -66.16 8.04 11.88
N VAL A 6 -65.67 7.99 10.64
CA VAL A 6 -64.93 6.85 10.10
C VAL A 6 -63.48 7.26 10.27
N LEU A 7 -62.72 6.55 11.12
CA LEU A 7 -61.26 6.71 11.14
C LEU A 7 -60.63 5.38 10.75
N VAL A 8 -60.12 5.39 9.53
CA VAL A 8 -59.44 4.31 8.83
C VAL A 8 -58.13 3.98 9.56
N PHE A 9 -57.92 2.68 9.74
CA PHE A 9 -56.74 2.06 10.33
C PHE A 9 -55.50 2.38 9.48
N ALA A 10 -54.60 3.23 9.98
CA ALA A 10 -53.33 3.53 9.34
C ALA A 10 -52.33 2.39 9.63
N LEU A 11 -52.16 1.51 8.65
CA LEU A 11 -51.07 0.53 8.59
C LEU A 11 -49.72 1.26 8.60
N LEU A 12 -48.97 1.15 9.70
CA LEU A 12 -47.55 1.48 9.73
C LEU A 12 -46.78 0.48 8.87
N ALA A 13 -46.52 0.85 7.62
CA ALA A 13 -45.45 0.26 6.83
C ALA A 13 -44.11 0.76 7.40
N SER A 14 -43.47 -0.04 8.23
CA SER A 14 -42.07 0.14 8.60
C SER A 14 -41.21 -0.05 7.35
N SER A 15 -40.82 1.06 6.73
CA SER A 15 -39.77 1.10 5.72
C SER A 15 -38.43 0.80 6.39
N LEU A 16 -38.04 -0.48 6.40
CA LEU A 16 -36.65 -0.88 6.58
C LEU A 16 -35.89 -0.43 5.33
N PRO A 17 -34.83 0.39 5.42
CA PRO A 17 -33.87 0.47 4.34
C PRO A 17 -33.16 -0.89 4.29
N VAL A 18 -33.54 -1.69 3.32
CA VAL A 18 -32.78 -2.85 2.86
C VAL A 18 -31.40 -2.32 2.49
N SER A 19 -30.37 -2.71 3.24
CA SER A 19 -28.98 -2.52 2.82
C SER A 19 -28.81 -3.21 1.47
N ALA A 20 -28.82 -2.40 0.43
CA ALA A 20 -28.54 -2.83 -0.93
C ALA A 20 -27.11 -3.35 -0.99
N ALA A 21 -26.98 -4.58 -1.49
CA ALA A 21 -25.86 -5.12 -2.24
C ALA A 21 -24.50 -4.40 -2.07
N VAL A 22 -23.62 -4.99 -1.25
CA VAL A 22 -22.19 -4.75 -1.34
C VAL A 22 -21.75 -5.19 -2.74
N LYS A 23 -21.49 -4.20 -3.62
CA LYS A 23 -20.85 -4.38 -4.91
C LYS A 23 -19.38 -4.79 -4.72
N PRO A 24 -18.76 -5.49 -5.69
CA PRO A 24 -17.36 -5.85 -5.63
C PRO A 24 -16.49 -4.63 -6.02
N GLU A 25 -16.38 -3.63 -5.14
CA GLU A 25 -15.67 -2.37 -5.43
C GLU A 25 -14.85 -1.86 -4.22
N ASP A 26 -14.22 -2.75 -3.45
CA ASP A 26 -13.07 -2.36 -2.61
C ASP A 26 -11.81 -2.21 -3.47
N ALA A 27 -11.89 -1.43 -4.55
CA ALA A 27 -10.71 -1.01 -5.28
C ALA A 27 -9.97 0.01 -4.40
N ILE A 28 -8.93 -0.44 -3.71
CA ILE A 28 -8.07 0.43 -2.91
C ILE A 28 -7.58 1.56 -3.82
N ASP A 29 -7.99 2.79 -3.51
CA ASP A 29 -7.49 4.00 -4.17
C ASP A 29 -6.04 4.24 -3.73
N HIS A 30 -5.14 3.55 -4.43
CA HIS A 30 -3.71 3.60 -4.15
C HIS A 30 -3.12 5.01 -4.19
N PRO A 31 -3.49 5.90 -5.14
CA PRO A 31 -3.07 7.31 -5.11
C PRO A 31 -3.43 8.04 -3.81
N ALA A 32 -4.69 7.97 -3.36
CA ALA A 32 -5.13 8.67 -2.15
C ALA A 32 -4.45 8.11 -0.89
N LEU A 33 -4.36 6.78 -0.79
CA LEU A 33 -3.67 6.10 0.32
C LEU A 33 -2.19 6.47 0.37
N LEU A 34 -1.52 6.52 -0.78
CA LEU A 34 -0.11 6.85 -0.87
C LEU A 34 0.14 8.29 -0.43
N ALA A 35 -0.66 9.26 -0.92
CA ALA A 35 -0.54 10.65 -0.49
C ALA A 35 -0.72 10.84 1.02
N GLN A 36 -1.65 10.11 1.64
CA GLN A 36 -1.84 10.11 3.08
C GLN A 36 -0.62 9.56 3.82
N LEU A 37 -0.10 8.41 3.39
CA LEU A 37 1.08 7.79 4.01
C LEU A 37 2.33 8.66 3.88
N GLU A 38 2.51 9.34 2.76
CA GLU A 38 3.61 10.28 2.57
C GLU A 38 3.52 11.46 3.56
N ASP A 39 2.33 11.99 3.78
CA ASP A 39 2.13 13.08 4.75
C ASP A 39 2.35 12.64 6.19
N GLU A 40 1.85 11.45 6.53
CA GLU A 40 2.10 10.82 7.81
C GLU A 40 3.61 10.59 8.02
N ALA A 41 4.32 10.05 7.02
CA ALA A 41 5.76 9.80 7.11
C ALA A 41 6.59 11.08 7.29
N ARG A 42 6.17 12.20 6.68
CA ARG A 42 6.82 13.52 6.83
C ARG A 42 6.69 14.07 8.24
N THR A 43 5.56 13.83 8.91
CA THR A 43 5.24 14.41 10.22
C THR A 43 5.44 13.44 11.39
N ALA A 44 5.68 12.16 11.10
CA ALA A 44 5.92 11.11 12.08
C ALA A 44 7.23 11.30 12.86
N ARG A 45 7.31 10.65 14.01
CA ARG A 45 8.56 10.60 14.79
C ARG A 45 9.61 9.80 14.01
N PRO A 46 10.92 10.14 14.11
CA PRO A 46 11.97 9.44 13.37
C PRO A 46 11.95 7.91 13.49
N ARG A 47 11.62 7.39 14.67
CA ARG A 47 11.50 5.94 14.95
C ARG A 47 10.36 5.23 14.24
N GLU A 48 9.35 5.96 13.74
CA GLU A 48 8.18 5.41 13.04
C GLU A 48 8.35 5.50 11.51
N GLN A 49 9.26 6.35 11.04
CA GLN A 49 9.47 6.62 9.61
C GLN A 49 9.88 5.38 8.83
N CYS A 50 10.74 4.52 9.39
CA CYS A 50 11.18 3.30 8.72
C CYS A 50 9.99 2.42 8.31
N TYR A 51 9.03 2.19 9.23
CA TYR A 51 7.85 1.40 8.92
C TYR A 51 6.93 2.09 7.90
N LEU A 52 6.73 3.41 8.01
CA LEU A 52 5.89 4.17 7.08
C LEU A 52 6.47 4.16 5.65
N TYR A 53 7.78 4.37 5.50
CA TYR A 53 8.44 4.29 4.21
C TYR A 53 8.36 2.88 3.60
N THR A 54 8.45 1.82 4.40
CA THR A 54 8.27 0.45 3.90
C THR A 54 6.84 0.20 3.41
N GLN A 55 5.82 0.78 4.05
CA GLN A 55 4.44 0.71 3.53
C GLN A 55 4.28 1.45 2.20
N ILE A 56 4.92 2.61 2.04
CA ILE A 56 4.91 3.36 0.79
C ILE A 56 5.57 2.52 -0.32
N VAL A 57 6.76 1.96 -0.06
CA VAL A 57 7.48 1.07 -1.00
C VAL A 57 6.63 -0.14 -1.39
N HIS A 58 5.93 -0.76 -0.43
CA HIS A 58 5.02 -1.86 -0.69
C HIS A 58 3.92 -1.44 -1.68
N ILE A 59 3.20 -0.36 -1.40
CA ILE A 59 2.12 0.14 -2.27
C ILE A 59 2.64 0.53 -3.65
N MET A 60 3.78 1.21 -3.73
CA MET A 60 4.40 1.54 -5.02
C MET A 60 4.77 0.29 -5.82
N THR A 61 5.21 -0.77 -5.16
CA THR A 61 5.50 -2.06 -5.81
C THR A 61 4.23 -2.71 -6.37
N GLU A 62 3.11 -2.62 -5.64
CA GLU A 62 1.80 -3.05 -6.16
C GLU A 62 1.41 -2.29 -7.43
N ILE A 63 1.59 -0.95 -7.40
CA ILE A 63 1.28 -0.07 -8.54
C ILE A 63 2.18 -0.42 -9.72
N ALA A 64 3.50 -0.48 -9.53
CA ALA A 64 4.45 -0.80 -10.59
C ALA A 64 4.13 -2.15 -11.23
N GLY A 65 3.83 -3.18 -10.42
CA GLY A 65 3.44 -4.49 -10.93
C GLY A 65 2.20 -4.47 -11.83
N ARG A 66 1.18 -3.66 -11.49
CA ARG A 66 -0.01 -3.48 -12.34
C ARG A 66 0.30 -2.74 -13.64
N ARG A 67 1.04 -1.63 -13.56
CA ARG A 67 1.45 -0.83 -14.73
C ARG A 67 2.24 -1.69 -15.73
N LEU A 68 3.13 -2.55 -15.24
CA LEU A 68 3.85 -3.51 -16.07
C LEU A 68 2.92 -4.52 -16.74
N ALA A 69 1.93 -5.05 -16.02
CA ALA A 69 0.95 -5.98 -16.58
C ALA A 69 0.03 -5.31 -17.63
N GLU A 70 -0.20 -4.00 -17.51
CA GLU A 70 -0.97 -3.18 -18.45
C GLU A 70 -0.13 -2.68 -19.64
N GLY A 71 1.19 -2.91 -19.63
CA GLY A 71 2.12 -2.46 -20.67
C GLY A 71 2.51 -0.99 -20.56
N GLU A 72 2.21 -0.34 -19.44
CA GLU A 72 2.52 1.06 -19.15
C GLU A 72 3.96 1.19 -18.61
N THR A 73 4.93 0.85 -19.45
CA THR A 73 6.35 0.68 -19.11
C THR A 73 6.98 1.95 -18.54
N GLU A 74 6.72 3.12 -19.16
CA GLU A 74 7.25 4.39 -18.69
C GLU A 74 6.71 4.79 -17.30
N GLU A 75 5.42 4.57 -17.06
CA GLU A 75 4.79 4.83 -15.77
C GLU A 75 5.33 3.87 -14.69
N ALA A 76 5.46 2.58 -15.02
CA ALA A 76 6.08 1.60 -14.14
C ALA A 76 7.52 2.00 -13.78
N ALA A 77 8.33 2.41 -14.76
CA ALA A 77 9.70 2.87 -14.53
C ALA A 77 9.74 4.12 -13.65
N ALA A 78 8.80 5.05 -13.79
CA ALA A 78 8.69 6.22 -12.91
C ALA A 78 8.37 5.82 -11.47
N VAL A 79 7.42 4.89 -11.26
CA VAL A 79 7.09 4.37 -9.92
C VAL A 79 8.27 3.62 -9.31
N LEU A 80 8.98 2.78 -10.07
CA LEU A 80 10.16 2.07 -9.59
C LEU A 80 11.28 3.02 -9.15
N LYS A 81 11.47 4.16 -9.83
CA LYS A 81 12.41 5.20 -9.35
C LYS A 81 11.99 5.80 -8.00
N GLN A 82 10.70 5.96 -7.75
CA GLN A 82 10.21 6.40 -6.45
C GLN A 82 10.43 5.33 -5.37
N VAL A 83 10.23 4.05 -5.70
CA VAL A 83 10.58 2.93 -4.81
C VAL A 83 12.05 3.01 -4.39
N GLN A 84 12.96 3.22 -5.34
CA GLN A 84 14.39 3.37 -5.07
C GLN A 84 14.69 4.56 -4.16
N HIS A 85 13.99 5.69 -4.34
CA HIS A 85 14.12 6.85 -3.45
C HIS A 85 13.68 6.51 -2.01
N TYR A 86 12.53 5.87 -1.83
CA TYR A 86 12.07 5.49 -0.50
C TYR A 86 12.92 4.39 0.14
N ALA A 87 13.55 3.51 -0.65
CA ALA A 87 14.51 2.54 -0.14
C ALA A 87 15.72 3.22 0.54
N GLU A 88 16.23 4.31 -0.04
CA GLU A 88 17.27 5.14 0.61
C GLU A 88 16.76 5.79 1.90
N LEU A 89 15.50 6.25 1.93
CA LEU A 89 14.91 6.81 3.15
C LEU A 89 14.73 5.75 4.24
N ILE A 90 14.41 4.50 3.89
CA ILE A 90 14.35 3.38 4.83
C ILE A 90 15.73 3.11 5.41
N HIS A 91 16.77 3.01 4.58
CA HIS A 91 18.15 2.84 5.03
C HIS A 91 18.55 3.93 6.04
N LEU A 92 18.27 5.20 5.73
CA LEU A 92 18.57 6.32 6.63
C LEU A 92 17.74 6.30 7.92
N ALA A 93 16.48 5.86 7.85
CA ALA A 93 15.60 5.76 9.01
C ALA A 93 15.99 4.59 9.92
N LEU A 94 16.48 3.48 9.35
CA LEU A 94 16.91 2.28 10.05
C LEU A 94 18.11 2.52 10.96
N ALA A 95 19.00 3.46 10.60
CA ALA A 95 20.12 3.87 11.45
C ALA A 95 19.68 4.53 12.78
N ARG A 96 18.37 4.76 12.97
CA ARG A 96 17.75 5.30 14.17
C ARG A 96 17.02 4.18 14.90
N ASP A 97 16.87 4.29 16.22
CA ASP A 97 16.08 3.36 17.05
C ASP A 97 14.66 3.16 16.47
N THR A 98 14.48 2.08 15.71
CA THR A 98 13.34 1.87 14.82
C THR A 98 12.25 1.08 15.53
N ARG A 99 11.05 1.64 15.55
CA ARG A 99 9.87 0.97 16.08
C ARG A 99 9.32 -0.02 15.04
N ARG A 100 8.72 -1.12 15.51
CA ARG A 100 8.05 -2.14 14.66
C ARG A 100 9.01 -2.79 13.68
N LEU A 101 10.26 -3.01 14.09
CA LEU A 101 11.33 -3.51 13.23
C LEU A 101 10.99 -4.86 12.59
N ARG A 102 10.46 -5.82 13.35
CA ARG A 102 10.01 -7.12 12.81
C ARG A 102 8.88 -6.99 11.78
N GLU A 103 7.92 -6.09 12.02
CA GLU A 103 6.83 -5.86 11.07
C GLU A 103 7.33 -5.17 9.80
N THR A 104 8.33 -4.30 9.94
CA THR A 104 9.01 -3.64 8.83
C THR A 104 9.77 -4.65 7.98
N GLU A 105 10.52 -5.56 8.60
CA GLU A 105 11.25 -6.64 7.92
C GLU A 105 10.29 -7.57 7.17
N MET A 106 9.22 -8.05 7.83
CA MET A 106 8.25 -8.94 7.19
C MET A 106 7.58 -8.28 5.97
N LEU A 107 7.25 -6.99 6.08
CA LEU A 107 6.68 -6.24 4.96
C LEU A 107 7.69 -6.02 3.83
N MET A 108 8.96 -5.75 4.15
CA MET A 108 10.02 -5.63 3.17
C MET A 108 10.26 -6.95 2.44
N GLN A 109 10.35 -8.06 3.16
CA GLN A 109 10.47 -9.42 2.58
C GLN A 109 9.31 -9.74 1.64
N THR A 110 8.08 -9.41 2.04
CA THR A 110 6.89 -9.60 1.18
C THR A 110 7.01 -8.76 -0.09
N THR A 111 7.53 -7.55 0.03
CA THR A 111 7.68 -6.61 -1.09
C THR A 111 8.77 -7.04 -2.06
N THR A 112 9.94 -7.48 -1.58
CA THR A 112 11.01 -8.01 -2.44
C THR A 112 10.57 -9.28 -3.15
N HIS A 113 9.85 -10.17 -2.47
CA HIS A 113 9.28 -11.36 -3.08
C HIS A 113 8.35 -11.01 -4.24
N ARG A 114 7.42 -10.07 -4.03
CA ARG A 114 6.49 -9.63 -5.07
C ARG A 114 7.22 -8.97 -6.25
N LEU A 115 8.20 -8.11 -5.98
CA LEU A 115 8.99 -7.48 -7.04
C LEU A 115 9.76 -8.52 -7.87
N GLY A 116 10.26 -9.58 -7.23
CA GLY A 116 10.83 -10.75 -7.90
C GLY A 116 9.82 -11.48 -8.80
N GLN A 117 8.56 -11.60 -8.39
CA GLN A 117 7.49 -12.14 -9.24
C GLN A 117 7.26 -11.26 -10.48
N CYS A 118 7.25 -9.93 -10.32
CA CYS A 118 7.13 -9.00 -11.45
C CYS A 118 8.26 -9.18 -12.47
N LEU A 119 9.49 -9.47 -12.02
CA LEU A 119 10.65 -9.67 -12.89
C LEU A 119 10.52 -10.90 -13.82
N HIS A 120 9.80 -11.93 -13.39
CA HIS A 120 9.50 -13.10 -14.22
C HIS A 120 8.49 -12.79 -15.33
N LEU A 121 7.62 -11.81 -15.12
CA LEU A 121 6.57 -11.40 -16.06
C LEU A 121 6.96 -10.19 -16.92
N ALA A 122 8.03 -9.48 -16.53
CA ALA A 122 8.49 -8.27 -17.18
C ALA A 122 9.08 -8.51 -18.58
N SER A 123 8.88 -7.53 -19.45
CA SER A 123 9.49 -7.47 -20.77
C SER A 123 11.03 -7.35 -20.66
N SER A 124 11.73 -7.53 -21.78
CA SER A 124 13.18 -7.27 -21.84
C SER A 124 13.54 -5.84 -21.42
N ASP A 125 12.65 -4.89 -21.71
CA ASP A 125 12.91 -3.47 -21.60
C ASP A 125 12.71 -2.98 -20.16
N ASP A 126 11.77 -3.60 -19.42
CA ASP A 126 11.46 -3.27 -18.03
C ASP A 126 12.37 -3.98 -17.01
N ARG A 127 12.95 -5.12 -17.41
CA ARG A 127 13.79 -5.97 -16.54
C ARG A 127 14.94 -5.23 -15.86
N PRO A 128 15.72 -4.37 -16.53
CA PRO A 128 16.84 -3.67 -15.88
C PRO A 128 16.39 -2.80 -14.71
N ALA A 129 15.28 -2.06 -14.85
CA ALA A 129 14.76 -1.20 -13.80
C ALA A 129 14.25 -2.00 -12.60
N LEU A 130 13.56 -3.12 -12.85
CA LEU A 130 13.12 -4.04 -11.82
C LEU A 130 14.28 -4.70 -11.08
N GLN A 131 15.29 -5.18 -11.79
CA GLN A 131 16.49 -5.79 -11.21
C GLN A 131 17.24 -4.83 -10.30
N ALA A 132 17.45 -3.59 -10.75
CA ALA A 132 18.11 -2.57 -9.94
C ALA A 132 17.31 -2.26 -8.67
N THR A 133 15.99 -2.14 -8.79
CA THR A 133 15.09 -1.88 -7.66
C THR A 133 15.10 -3.04 -6.66
N LEU A 134 15.01 -4.28 -7.15
CA LEU A 134 15.04 -5.48 -6.31
C LEU A 134 16.36 -5.61 -5.56
N ALA A 135 17.50 -5.44 -6.24
CA ALA A 135 18.80 -5.49 -5.60
C ALA A 135 19.01 -4.39 -4.53
N GLN A 136 18.33 -3.25 -4.64
CA GLN A 136 18.35 -2.23 -3.59
C GLN A 136 17.47 -2.63 -2.40
N LEU A 137 16.24 -3.11 -2.65
CA LEU A 137 15.35 -3.54 -1.59
C LEU A 137 15.86 -4.79 -0.85
N ASP A 138 16.51 -5.73 -1.54
CA ASP A 138 17.15 -6.89 -0.91
C ASP A 138 18.25 -6.47 0.06
N ARG A 139 19.09 -5.49 -0.30
CA ARG A 139 20.10 -4.94 0.60
C ARG A 139 19.47 -4.31 1.85
N VAL A 140 18.42 -3.51 1.68
CA VAL A 140 17.68 -2.92 2.82
C VAL A 140 17.04 -4.01 3.69
N ASN A 141 16.53 -5.09 3.08
CA ASN A 141 15.96 -6.22 3.79
C ASN A 141 17.01 -6.96 4.64
N GLU A 142 18.22 -7.18 4.11
CA GLU A 142 19.34 -7.78 4.85
C GLU A 142 19.75 -6.92 6.06
N GLU A 143 19.77 -5.60 5.90
CA GLU A 143 20.04 -4.66 7.00
C GLU A 143 18.94 -4.71 8.08
N LEU A 144 17.67 -4.70 7.66
CA LEU A 144 16.52 -4.84 8.56
C LEU A 144 16.61 -6.14 9.35
N LEU A 145 16.86 -7.26 8.66
CA LEU A 145 16.99 -8.58 9.26
C LEU A 145 18.13 -8.62 10.28
N THR A 146 19.27 -8.01 9.95
CA THR A 146 20.42 -7.89 10.86
C THR A 146 20.02 -7.14 12.14
N GLN A 147 19.33 -6.02 12.02
CA GLN A 147 18.86 -5.24 13.17
C GLN A 147 17.82 -6.03 14.00
N VAL A 148 16.93 -6.80 13.37
CA VAL A 148 15.94 -7.64 14.07
C VAL A 148 16.62 -8.64 15.01
N PHE A 149 17.79 -9.18 14.63
CA PHE A 149 18.53 -10.13 15.45
C PHE A 149 19.46 -9.49 16.50
N GLN A 150 19.75 -8.19 16.37
CA GLN A 150 20.58 -7.45 17.33
C GLN A 150 19.78 -6.90 18.52
N HIS A 151 18.45 -6.83 18.41
CA HIS A 151 17.51 -6.38 19.44
C HIS A 151 16.78 -7.55 20.12
#